data_AF-A0A1S3LDV1-F1
#
_entry.id   AF-A0A1S3LDV1-F1
#
_cell.length_a   1.000
_cell.length_b   1.000
_cell.length_c   1.000
_cell.angle_alpha   90.00
_cell.angle_beta   90.00
_cell.angle_gamma   90.00
#
_symmetry.space_group_name_H-M   'P 1'
#
loop_
_entity.id
_entity.type
_entity.pdbx_description
1 polymer ?
#
loop_
_entity_poly.entity_id
_entity_poly.type
_entity_poly.pdbx_seq_one_letter_code
_entity_poly.pdbx_strand_id
1 'polypeptide(L)'
;MGKKLIGCPVCIEHKKYSRNALLFNLGLVCDARTKTCALEPIVKKLSGYLTTLELESGFISNEESKQKLLPIMSTLLEELNATGACTLPIDESNTINLKLIEQRRDPLIVQEYDVPVFTQCKDHFIKSQWDLTTQQILAYIDGFRHIQKISAEADVELNLVRIAVQNLLYYGVVTLVSIFQYSNVYCTTPTVQSLIDDRSIQEECLNYVTKKGQKRACLRDVFQLYCGLTPGTTVRDLCSRYSQQLQRVDERRLIQYGLMKALIRRLQKYPVKVTRDERSRPPRLYTGCHSYDEICCKTAPFPVFAGMSYKELDERLENDPNIIVCWK
;
A
#
# COMPACT_ATOMS: atom_id res chain seq x y z
N MET A 1 -17.32 10.92 -28.54
CA MET A 1 -17.91 11.06 -27.20
C MET A 1 -18.15 9.66 -26.64
N GLY A 2 -17.30 9.20 -25.71
CA GLY A 2 -17.49 7.89 -25.11
C GLY A 2 -18.39 8.04 -23.88
N LYS A 3 -19.58 7.42 -23.88
CA LYS A 3 -20.39 7.24 -22.67
C LYS A 3 -20.33 5.76 -22.31
N LYS A 4 -20.24 5.45 -21.02
CA LYS A 4 -20.30 4.09 -20.51
C LYS A 4 -21.60 3.90 -19.75
N LEU A 5 -22.40 2.93 -20.17
CA LEU A 5 -23.64 2.54 -19.51
C LEU A 5 -23.35 1.40 -18.55
N ILE A 6 -23.78 1.54 -17.31
CA ILE A 6 -23.80 0.47 -16.31
C ILE A 6 -25.27 0.20 -16.02
N GLY A 7 -25.72 -1.05 -16.18
CA GLY A 7 -27.11 -1.42 -15.92
C GLY A 7 -27.19 -2.73 -15.15
N CYS A 8 -28.21 -2.86 -14.31
CA CYS A 8 -28.56 -4.12 -13.68
C CYS A 8 -29.99 -4.48 -14.10
N PRO A 9 -30.15 -5.35 -15.12
CA PRO A 9 -31.47 -5.84 -15.49
C PRO A 9 -31.97 -6.80 -14.40
N VAL A 10 -33.20 -6.58 -13.95
CA VAL A 10 -33.86 -7.40 -12.93
C VAL A 10 -35.16 -7.96 -13.50
N CYS A 11 -35.36 -9.25 -13.24
CA CYS A 11 -36.60 -9.97 -13.55
C CYS A 11 -37.26 -10.37 -12.22
N ILE A 12 -38.53 -10.00 -12.05
CA ILE A 12 -39.36 -10.46 -10.94
C ILE A 12 -40.50 -11.29 -11.53
N GLU A 13 -40.48 -12.60 -11.32
CA GLU A 13 -41.55 -13.50 -11.75
C GLU A 13 -42.65 -13.54 -10.69
N HIS A 14 -43.86 -13.11 -11.04
CA HIS A 14 -45.01 -13.20 -10.15
C HIS A 14 -46.32 -13.14 -10.93
N LYS A 15 -47.31 -13.94 -10.52
CA LYS A 15 -48.64 -14.03 -11.17
C LYS A 15 -49.48 -12.74 -11.07
N LYS A 16 -49.07 -11.80 -10.20
CA LYS A 16 -49.69 -10.47 -10.05
C LYS A 16 -49.42 -9.55 -11.24
N TYR A 17 -48.38 -9.82 -12.05
CA TYR A 17 -48.00 -8.99 -13.18
C TYR A 17 -48.68 -9.46 -14.47
N SER A 18 -49.00 -8.51 -15.36
CA SER A 18 -49.74 -8.73 -16.62
C SER A 18 -49.09 -9.73 -17.58
N ARG A 19 -47.80 -10.04 -17.41
CA ARG A 19 -47.04 -11.02 -18.22
C ARG A 19 -46.46 -12.17 -17.39
N ASN A 20 -46.98 -12.41 -16.17
CA ASN A 20 -46.40 -13.32 -15.17
C ASN A 20 -44.96 -12.96 -14.72
N ALA A 21 -44.38 -11.88 -15.26
CA ALA A 21 -43.08 -11.35 -14.88
C ALA A 21 -43.04 -9.83 -15.10
N LEU A 22 -42.38 -9.12 -14.20
CA LEU A 22 -42.01 -7.71 -14.32
C LEU A 22 -40.51 -7.63 -14.66
N LEU A 23 -40.22 -7.00 -15.80
CA LEU A 23 -38.85 -6.75 -16.26
C LEU A 23 -38.57 -5.25 -16.13
N PHE A 24 -37.56 -4.90 -15.35
CA PHE A 24 -37.07 -3.52 -15.29
C PHE A 24 -35.55 -3.49 -15.29
N ASN A 25 -34.99 -2.38 -15.76
CA ASN A 25 -33.55 -2.18 -15.78
C ASN A 25 -33.24 -0.82 -15.16
N LEU A 26 -32.40 -0.83 -14.13
CA LEU A 26 -31.83 0.40 -13.58
C LEU A 26 -30.43 0.56 -14.13
N GLY A 27 -30.14 1.72 -14.74
CA GLY A 27 -28.83 2.01 -15.28
C GLY A 27 -28.35 3.42 -15.00
N LEU A 28 -27.04 3.55 -14.80
CA LEU A 28 -26.32 4.82 -14.68
C LEU A 28 -25.51 5.05 -15.95
N VAL A 29 -25.60 6.26 -16.48
CA VAL A 29 -24.82 6.70 -17.63
C VAL A 29 -23.67 7.57 -17.12
N CYS A 30 -22.45 7.11 -17.32
CA CYS A 30 -21.24 7.83 -16.89
C CYS A 30 -20.37 8.19 -18.11
N ASP A 31 -19.44 9.12 -17.93
CA ASP A 31 -18.45 9.45 -18.95
C ASP A 31 -17.46 8.28 -19.13
N ALA A 32 -16.88 8.11 -20.33
CA ALA A 32 -16.02 6.97 -20.65
C ALA A 32 -14.70 6.93 -19.86
N ARG A 33 -14.26 8.09 -19.34
CA ARG A 33 -13.01 8.18 -18.55
C ARG A 33 -13.22 7.84 -17.07
N THR A 34 -14.47 7.79 -16.61
CA THR A 34 -14.80 7.57 -15.21
C THR A 34 -14.60 6.11 -14.81
N LYS A 35 -14.05 5.88 -13.61
CA LYS A 35 -13.83 4.53 -13.07
C LYS A 35 -15.18 3.92 -12.67
N THR A 36 -15.77 3.12 -13.55
CA THR A 36 -17.12 2.55 -13.38
C THR A 36 -17.20 1.43 -12.33
N CYS A 37 -16.08 0.81 -11.96
CA CYS A 37 -16.07 -0.34 -11.05
C CYS A 37 -16.65 -0.02 -9.67
N ALA A 38 -16.51 1.23 -9.20
CA ALA A 38 -17.07 1.66 -7.92
C ALA A 38 -18.60 1.82 -7.93
N LEU A 39 -19.21 1.97 -9.12
CA LEU A 39 -20.64 2.21 -9.29
C LEU A 39 -21.43 0.90 -9.49
N GLU A 40 -20.79 -0.19 -9.91
CA GLU A 40 -21.45 -1.49 -10.11
C GLU A 40 -22.17 -2.00 -8.84
N PRO A 41 -21.56 -1.97 -7.63
CA PRO A 41 -22.24 -2.39 -6.40
C PRO A 41 -23.41 -1.48 -6.05
N ILE A 42 -23.32 -0.18 -6.37
CA ILE A 42 -24.40 0.79 -6.11
C ILE A 42 -25.60 0.46 -6.98
N VAL A 43 -25.42 0.23 -8.28
CA VAL A 43 -26.52 -0.13 -9.19
C VAL A 43 -27.16 -1.44 -8.75
N LYS A 44 -26.36 -2.44 -8.36
CA LYS A 44 -26.86 -3.73 -7.87
C LYS A 44 -27.63 -3.61 -6.54
N LYS A 45 -27.17 -2.75 -5.63
CA LYS A 45 -27.84 -2.52 -4.35
C LYS A 45 -29.15 -1.75 -4.55
N LEU A 46 -29.15 -0.72 -5.40
CA LEU A 46 -30.35 0.02 -5.79
C LEU A 46 -31.37 -0.87 -6.49
N SER A 47 -30.94 -1.72 -7.42
CA SER A 47 -31.85 -2.65 -8.09
C SER A 47 -32.48 -3.63 -7.10
N GLY A 48 -31.71 -4.10 -6.10
CA GLY A 48 -32.22 -4.91 -4.99
C GLY A 48 -33.25 -4.16 -4.13
N TYR A 49 -33.00 -2.90 -3.77
CA TYR A 49 -33.98 -2.07 -3.04
C TYR A 49 -35.26 -1.85 -3.84
N LEU A 50 -35.17 -1.62 -5.15
CA LEU A 50 -36.35 -1.50 -6.01
C LEU A 50 -37.14 -2.81 -6.11
N THR A 51 -36.45 -3.95 -6.10
CA THR A 51 -37.10 -5.27 -6.04
C THR A 51 -37.88 -5.45 -4.75
N THR A 52 -37.31 -5.11 -3.59
CA THR A 52 -38.00 -5.25 -2.30
C THR A 52 -39.18 -4.29 -2.20
N LEU A 53 -39.00 -3.03 -2.63
CA LEU A 53 -40.08 -2.04 -2.68
C LEU A 53 -41.24 -2.48 -3.58
N GLU A 54 -40.94 -3.13 -4.71
CA GLU A 54 -41.97 -3.65 -5.61
C GLU A 54 -42.75 -4.82 -5.00
N LEU A 55 -42.08 -5.73 -4.30
CA LEU A 55 -42.73 -6.87 -3.65
C LEU A 55 -43.62 -6.42 -2.49
N GLU A 56 -43.20 -5.42 -1.72
CA GLU A 56 -43.94 -4.93 -0.54
C GLU A 56 -45.09 -3.99 -0.91
N SER A 57 -44.81 -2.98 -1.74
CA SER A 57 -45.72 -1.85 -1.98
C SER A 57 -46.21 -1.74 -3.43
N GLY A 58 -45.69 -2.54 -4.36
CA GLY A 58 -45.98 -2.40 -5.79
C GLY A 58 -45.53 -1.04 -6.35
N PHE A 59 -44.40 -0.52 -5.85
CA PHE A 59 -43.90 0.83 -6.11
C PHE A 59 -43.73 1.20 -7.59
N ILE A 60 -43.34 0.25 -8.43
CA ILE A 60 -43.12 0.37 -9.87
C ILE A 60 -44.43 0.13 -10.64
N SER A 61 -45.31 -0.72 -10.10
CA SER A 61 -46.62 -1.02 -10.71
C SER A 61 -47.65 0.10 -10.54
N ASN A 62 -47.59 0.87 -9.44
CA ASN A 62 -48.50 1.99 -9.18
C ASN A 62 -48.01 3.29 -9.84
N GLU A 63 -48.90 4.01 -10.54
CA GLU A 63 -48.52 5.25 -11.25
C GLU A 63 -48.15 6.41 -10.30
N GLU A 64 -48.81 6.53 -9.15
CA GLU A 64 -48.52 7.59 -8.17
C GLU A 64 -47.13 7.44 -7.53
N SER A 65 -46.73 6.22 -7.18
CA SER A 65 -45.39 5.94 -6.65
C SER A 65 -44.31 6.03 -7.74
N LYS A 66 -44.66 5.71 -8.99
CA LYS A 66 -43.76 5.89 -10.13
C LYS A 66 -43.38 7.36 -10.35
N GLN A 67 -44.28 8.31 -10.09
CA GLN A 67 -43.96 9.74 -10.11
C GLN A 67 -42.97 10.13 -9.01
N LYS A 68 -43.03 9.49 -7.82
CA LYS A 68 -42.07 9.71 -6.72
C LYS A 68 -40.66 9.18 -7.04
N LEU A 69 -40.50 8.29 -8.02
CA LEU A 69 -39.20 7.76 -8.41
C LEU A 69 -38.29 8.81 -9.07
N LEU A 70 -38.85 9.76 -9.82
CA LEU A 70 -38.10 10.84 -10.48
C LEU A 70 -37.37 11.78 -9.51
N PRO A 71 -38.02 12.33 -8.46
CA PRO A 71 -37.32 13.15 -7.46
C PRO A 71 -36.29 12.33 -6.69
N ILE A 72 -36.58 11.07 -6.34
CA ILE A 72 -35.61 10.18 -5.67
C ILE A 72 -34.34 10.03 -6.52
N MET A 73 -34.47 9.78 -7.82
CA MET A 73 -33.31 9.65 -8.72
C MET A 73 -32.54 10.97 -8.89
N SER A 74 -33.22 12.10 -8.84
CA SER A 74 -32.60 13.43 -8.92
C SER A 74 -31.78 13.73 -7.66
N THR A 75 -32.36 13.49 -6.47
CA THR A 75 -31.67 13.65 -5.19
C THR A 75 -30.49 12.67 -5.06
N LEU A 76 -30.68 11.41 -5.48
CA LEU A 76 -29.59 10.43 -5.52
C LEU A 76 -28.41 10.91 -6.37
N LEU A 77 -28.68 11.52 -7.53
CA LEU A 77 -27.64 12.03 -8.41
C LEU A 77 -26.88 13.20 -7.76
N GLU A 78 -27.59 14.14 -7.13
CA GLU A 78 -26.98 15.29 -6.45
C GLU A 78 -26.14 14.87 -5.25
N GLU A 79 -26.68 14.01 -4.38
CA GLU A 79 -25.97 13.56 -3.17
C GLU A 79 -24.76 12.68 -3.50
N LEU A 80 -24.88 11.74 -4.45
CA LEU A 80 -23.75 10.91 -4.86
C LEU A 80 -22.62 11.75 -5.48
N ASN A 81 -22.95 12.83 -6.20
CA ASN A 81 -21.94 13.74 -6.76
C ASN A 81 -21.34 14.68 -5.70
N ALA A 82 -22.09 15.06 -4.66
CA ALA A 82 -21.64 16.00 -3.64
C ALA A 82 -20.81 15.36 -2.52
N THR A 83 -21.28 14.25 -1.94
CA THR A 83 -20.70 13.63 -0.74
C THR A 83 -20.19 12.21 -0.99
N GLY A 84 -20.62 11.56 -2.08
CA GLY A 84 -20.35 10.15 -2.33
C GLY A 84 -21.10 9.21 -1.39
N ALA A 85 -22.04 9.71 -0.58
CA ALA A 85 -22.90 8.91 0.29
C ALA A 85 -24.31 9.49 0.30
N CYS A 86 -25.32 8.62 0.18
CA CYS A 86 -26.72 9.01 0.13
C CYS A 86 -27.51 8.16 1.13
N THR A 87 -28.33 8.83 1.95
CA THR A 87 -29.24 8.20 2.89
C THR A 87 -30.62 8.79 2.65
N LEU A 88 -31.46 8.08 1.90
CA LEU A 88 -32.74 8.58 1.45
C LEU A 88 -33.89 7.72 2.01
N PRO A 89 -34.74 8.27 2.91
CA PRO A 89 -35.95 7.61 3.36
C PRO A 89 -37.03 7.71 2.27
N ILE A 90 -37.58 6.58 1.84
CA ILE A 90 -38.66 6.53 0.84
C ILE A 90 -40.01 6.37 1.53
N ASP A 91 -40.06 5.55 2.58
CA ASP A 91 -41.27 5.24 3.35
C ASP A 91 -40.93 5.04 4.83
N GLU A 92 -41.94 4.88 5.70
CA GLU A 92 -41.76 4.63 7.14
C GLU A 92 -40.90 3.40 7.42
N SER A 93 -40.93 2.40 6.52
CA SER A 93 -40.21 1.14 6.64
C SER A 93 -38.94 1.05 5.78
N ASN A 94 -38.75 1.93 4.81
CA ASN A 94 -37.74 1.75 3.75
C ASN A 94 -36.80 2.95 3.61
N THR A 95 -35.51 2.72 3.92
CA THR A 95 -34.43 3.71 3.76
C THR A 95 -33.33 3.18 2.84
N ILE A 96 -33.03 3.92 1.77
CA ILE A 96 -31.94 3.60 0.84
C ILE A 96 -30.65 4.20 1.38
N ASN A 97 -29.69 3.33 1.70
CA ASN A 97 -28.36 3.74 2.16
C ASN A 97 -27.30 3.32 1.13
N LEU A 98 -26.67 4.31 0.50
CA LEU A 98 -25.63 4.13 -0.50
C LEU A 98 -24.35 4.83 -0.05
N LYS A 99 -23.22 4.17 -0.30
CA LYS A 99 -21.90 4.74 -0.10
C LYS A 99 -21.01 4.34 -1.26
N LEU A 100 -20.38 5.32 -1.88
CA LEU A 100 -19.36 5.11 -2.89
C LEU A 100 -18.10 4.59 -2.19
N ILE A 101 -17.74 3.35 -2.50
CA ILE A 101 -16.52 2.73 -2.00
C ILE A 101 -15.46 2.86 -3.09
N GLU A 102 -14.40 3.62 -2.79
CA GLU A 102 -13.26 3.69 -3.68
C GLU A 102 -12.54 2.34 -3.72
N GLN A 103 -12.57 1.69 -4.88
CA GLN A 103 -11.79 0.48 -5.09
C GLN A 103 -10.32 0.86 -5.27
N ARG A 104 -9.55 0.66 -4.20
CA ARG A 104 -8.09 0.82 -4.18
C ARG A 104 -7.43 -0.39 -4.85
N ARG A 105 -6.18 -0.22 -5.24
CA ARG A 105 -5.40 -1.32 -5.82
C ARG A 105 -4.99 -2.27 -4.72
N ASP A 106 -4.86 -3.55 -5.06
CA ASP A 106 -4.39 -4.56 -4.12
C ASP A 106 -2.99 -4.16 -3.61
N PRO A 107 -2.77 -4.22 -2.29
CA PRO A 107 -1.51 -3.82 -1.69
C PRO A 107 -0.42 -4.82 -2.09
N LEU A 108 0.83 -4.34 -2.12
CA LEU A 108 1.99 -5.21 -2.33
C LEU A 108 2.07 -6.27 -1.22
N ILE A 109 2.57 -7.45 -1.57
CA ILE A 109 2.79 -8.52 -0.60
C ILE A 109 3.91 -8.09 0.33
N VAL A 110 3.56 -7.93 1.60
CA VAL A 110 4.48 -7.53 2.65
C VAL A 110 5.40 -8.70 3.00
N GLN A 111 6.71 -8.49 2.95
CA GLN A 111 7.71 -9.47 3.33
C GLN A 111 8.18 -9.27 4.77
N GLU A 112 8.73 -10.32 5.38
CA GLU A 112 9.10 -10.31 6.81
C GLU A 112 10.22 -9.33 7.16
N TYR A 113 11.07 -9.05 6.17
CA TYR A 113 12.21 -8.12 6.26
C TYR A 113 11.84 -6.67 5.95
N ASP A 114 10.60 -6.39 5.55
CA ASP A 114 10.16 -5.04 5.26
C ASP A 114 9.96 -4.24 6.54
N VAL A 115 10.18 -2.93 6.44
CA VAL A 115 10.06 -1.98 7.54
C VAL A 115 8.86 -1.05 7.25
N PRO A 116 7.79 -1.11 8.04
CA PRO A 116 6.66 -0.18 7.91
C PRO A 116 7.04 1.22 8.42
N VAL A 117 6.80 2.25 7.61
CA VAL A 117 6.98 3.66 7.95
C VAL A 117 5.66 4.40 7.77
N PHE A 118 5.28 5.23 8.72
CA PHE A 118 4.07 6.05 8.59
C PHE A 118 4.24 7.16 7.57
N THR A 119 3.27 7.26 6.66
CA THR A 119 3.13 8.39 5.73
C THR A 119 2.38 9.56 6.34
N GLN A 120 1.53 9.29 7.33
CA GLN A 120 0.68 10.29 7.96
C GLN A 120 1.00 10.39 9.45
N CYS A 121 0.75 11.56 10.05
CA CYS A 121 0.96 11.76 11.47
C CYS A 121 0.08 10.80 12.29
N LYS A 122 0.71 10.07 13.22
CA LYS A 122 0.06 9.12 14.14
C LYS A 122 -1.14 9.73 14.88
N ASP A 123 -1.11 11.04 15.10
CA ASP A 123 -2.09 11.77 15.92
C ASP A 123 -3.43 12.05 15.21
N HIS A 124 -3.51 11.87 13.89
CA HIS A 124 -4.76 12.02 13.14
C HIS A 124 -5.68 10.80 13.26
N PHE A 125 -5.19 9.70 13.84
CA PHE A 125 -5.91 8.45 13.92
C PHE A 125 -6.53 8.27 15.31
N ILE A 126 -7.87 8.24 15.36
CA ILE A 126 -8.64 8.05 16.60
C ILE A 126 -8.39 6.63 17.12
N LYS A 127 -7.45 6.46 18.05
CA LYS A 127 -7.01 5.16 18.61
C LYS A 127 -8.17 4.24 19.03
N SER A 128 -9.31 4.79 19.44
CA SER A 128 -10.48 4.02 19.92
C SER A 128 -11.22 3.21 18.84
N GLN A 129 -11.11 3.56 17.56
CA GLN A 129 -11.81 2.86 16.47
C GLN A 129 -10.97 1.75 15.80
N TRP A 130 -9.73 1.59 16.23
CA TRP A 130 -8.80 0.63 15.65
C TRP A 130 -8.92 -0.75 16.30
N ASP A 131 -8.70 -1.79 15.51
CA ASP A 131 -8.63 -3.17 15.99
C ASP A 131 -7.52 -3.33 17.03
N LEU A 132 -7.73 -4.19 18.04
CA LEU A 132 -6.76 -4.41 19.13
C LEU A 132 -5.37 -4.77 18.60
N THR A 133 -5.31 -5.64 17.58
CA THR A 133 -4.06 -6.05 16.92
C THR A 133 -3.34 -4.86 16.29
N THR A 134 -4.07 -4.00 15.59
CA THR A 134 -3.49 -2.80 14.97
C THR A 134 -3.01 -1.81 16.01
N GLN A 135 -3.71 -1.63 17.14
CA GLN A 135 -3.27 -0.76 18.23
C GLN A 135 -1.96 -1.22 18.86
N GLN A 136 -1.82 -2.53 19.11
CA GLN A 136 -0.60 -3.12 19.64
C GLN A 136 0.57 -2.93 18.66
N ILE A 137 0.37 -3.26 17.38
CA ILE A 137 1.41 -3.11 16.35
C ILE A 137 1.80 -1.63 16.16
N LEU A 138 0.84 -0.69 16.19
CA LEU A 138 1.07 0.74 15.96
C LEU A 138 2.08 1.36 16.94
N ALA A 139 2.09 0.86 18.19
CA ALA A 139 3.03 1.30 19.22
C ALA A 139 4.49 0.96 18.86
N TYR A 140 4.70 -0.12 18.11
CA TYR A 140 6.02 -0.62 17.74
C TYR A 140 6.49 -0.18 16.34
N ILE A 141 5.61 0.42 15.54
CA ILE A 141 5.99 0.97 14.23
C ILE A 141 6.71 2.32 14.44
N ASP A 142 8.04 2.28 14.48
CA ASP A 142 8.89 3.48 14.54
C ASP A 142 9.60 3.81 13.22
N GLY A 143 9.38 2.99 12.19
CA GLY A 143 10.01 3.17 10.89
C GLY A 143 11.44 2.63 10.76
N PHE A 144 11.94 1.91 11.78
CA PHE A 144 13.25 1.22 11.74
C PHE A 144 13.17 -0.29 12.02
N ARG A 145 12.14 -0.73 12.73
CA ARG A 145 11.93 -2.14 13.07
C ARG A 145 11.28 -2.87 11.91
N HIS A 146 11.84 -4.02 11.51
CA HIS A 146 11.23 -4.89 10.52
C HIS A 146 10.11 -5.71 11.17
N ILE A 147 9.27 -6.33 10.35
CA ILE A 147 8.06 -7.02 10.79
C ILE A 147 8.34 -8.16 11.78
N GLN A 148 9.42 -8.93 11.60
CA GLN A 148 9.80 -9.98 12.57
C GLN A 148 10.09 -9.39 13.97
N LYS A 149 10.83 -8.27 14.06
CA LYS A 149 11.08 -7.59 15.34
C LYS A 149 9.81 -7.04 15.96
N ILE A 150 8.92 -6.47 15.15
CA ILE A 150 7.63 -5.96 15.61
C ILE A 150 6.78 -7.13 16.17
N SER A 151 6.77 -8.27 15.49
CA SER A 151 6.06 -9.47 15.95
C SER A 151 6.61 -9.98 17.29
N ALA A 152 7.94 -10.03 17.45
CA ALA A 152 8.58 -10.47 18.69
C ALA A 152 8.33 -9.52 19.87
N GLU A 153 8.31 -8.20 19.65
CA GLU A 153 8.09 -7.21 20.71
C GLU A 153 6.61 -7.00 21.03
N ALA A 154 5.72 -7.15 20.05
CA ALA A 154 4.29 -7.08 20.25
C ALA A 154 3.68 -8.38 20.79
N ASP A 155 4.43 -9.48 20.80
CA ASP A 155 3.97 -10.84 21.14
C ASP A 155 2.74 -11.25 20.30
N VAL A 156 2.79 -10.96 18.99
CA VAL A 156 1.73 -11.29 18.02
C VAL A 156 2.33 -12.16 16.93
N GLU A 157 1.57 -13.18 16.49
CA GLU A 157 2.00 -14.06 15.40
C GLU A 157 2.38 -13.27 14.14
N LEU A 158 3.51 -13.63 13.54
CA LEU A 158 4.07 -12.96 12.36
C LEU A 158 3.09 -12.85 11.19
N ASN A 159 2.26 -13.87 10.96
CA ASN A 159 1.25 -13.85 9.91
C ASN A 159 0.17 -12.77 10.16
N LEU A 160 -0.26 -12.60 11.40
CA LEU A 160 -1.25 -11.59 11.77
C LEU A 160 -0.66 -10.19 11.62
N VAL A 161 0.61 -9.99 12.03
CA VAL A 161 1.30 -8.71 11.82
C VAL A 161 1.43 -8.39 10.33
N ARG A 162 1.76 -9.39 9.50
CA ARG A 162 1.85 -9.24 8.05
C ARG A 162 0.52 -8.78 7.43
N ILE A 163 -0.60 -9.43 7.81
CA ILE A 163 -1.94 -9.06 7.33
C ILE A 163 -2.32 -7.66 7.82
N ALA A 164 -2.04 -7.33 9.09
CA ALA A 164 -2.32 -6.02 9.65
C ALA A 164 -1.55 -4.91 8.92
N VAL A 165 -0.25 -5.09 8.69
CA VAL A 165 0.58 -4.14 7.93
C VAL A 165 0.13 -4.06 6.46
N GLN A 166 -0.28 -5.16 5.86
CA GLN A 166 -0.84 -5.18 4.49
C GLN A 166 -2.14 -4.37 4.40
N ASN A 167 -3.01 -4.47 5.41
CA ASN A 167 -4.21 -3.65 5.50
C ASN A 167 -3.87 -2.17 5.70
N LEU A 168 -2.89 -1.85 6.54
CA LEU A 168 -2.40 -0.47 6.72
C LEU A 168 -1.83 0.12 5.41
N LEU A 169 -1.16 -0.72 4.61
CA LEU A 169 -0.65 -0.36 3.29
C LEU A 169 -1.81 -0.12 2.30
N TYR A 170 -2.84 -0.96 2.31
CA TYR A 170 -4.05 -0.76 1.50
C TYR A 170 -4.77 0.57 1.84
N TYR A 171 -4.80 0.93 3.12
CA TYR A 171 -5.36 2.20 3.56
C TYR A 171 -4.43 3.42 3.33
N GLY A 172 -3.19 3.20 2.90
CA GLY A 172 -2.22 4.27 2.61
C GLY A 172 -1.68 4.97 3.86
N VAL A 173 -1.82 4.34 5.02
CA VAL A 173 -1.35 4.85 6.32
C VAL A 173 0.15 4.56 6.52
N VAL A 174 0.61 3.47 5.93
CA VAL A 174 1.99 2.97 6.03
C VAL A 174 2.55 2.74 4.63
N THR A 175 3.81 3.11 4.44
CA THR A 175 4.64 2.69 3.31
C THR A 175 5.69 1.69 3.77
N LEU A 176 5.98 0.69 2.95
CA LEU A 176 7.06 -0.24 3.20
C LEU A 176 8.37 0.34 2.69
N VAL A 177 9.39 0.34 3.55
CA VAL A 177 10.77 0.63 3.16
C VAL A 177 11.64 -0.59 3.42
N SER A 178 12.72 -0.69 2.68
CA SER A 178 13.70 -1.75 2.88
C SER A 178 14.50 -1.53 4.16
N ILE A 179 14.92 -2.63 4.82
CA ILE A 179 15.76 -2.56 6.02
C ILE A 179 17.03 -1.72 5.81
N PHE A 180 17.34 -0.84 6.76
CA PHE A 180 18.59 -0.07 6.76
C PHE A 180 19.75 -0.93 7.28
N GLN A 181 20.77 -1.13 6.46
CA GLN A 181 22.04 -1.73 6.84
C GLN A 181 23.20 -0.93 6.25
N TYR A 182 24.31 -0.81 6.98
CA TYR A 182 25.49 -0.07 6.50
C TYR A 182 26.18 -0.71 5.29
N SER A 183 25.95 -2.01 5.07
CA SER A 183 26.44 -2.76 3.90
C SER A 183 25.58 -2.55 2.65
N ASN A 184 24.42 -1.90 2.77
CA ASN A 184 23.53 -1.68 1.63
C ASN A 184 24.12 -0.65 0.66
N VAL A 185 23.80 -0.86 -0.62
CA VAL A 185 24.09 0.08 -1.70
C VAL A 185 22.78 0.71 -2.15
N TYR A 186 22.80 2.02 -2.30
CA TYR A 186 21.67 2.83 -2.67
C TYR A 186 22.03 3.66 -3.89
N CYS A 187 21.07 3.85 -4.80
CA CYS A 187 21.25 4.69 -5.98
C CYS A 187 20.22 5.80 -6.00
N THR A 188 20.66 7.00 -6.38
CA THR A 188 19.78 8.12 -6.67
C THR A 188 18.91 7.84 -7.88
N THR A 189 17.62 8.14 -7.76
CA THR A 189 16.67 8.16 -8.87
C THR A 189 16.59 9.58 -9.46
N PRO A 190 16.11 9.76 -10.70
CA PRO A 190 15.95 11.09 -11.30
C PRO A 190 14.98 12.00 -10.53
N THR A 191 14.11 11.43 -9.69
CA THR A 191 13.22 12.18 -8.79
C THR A 191 13.97 12.99 -7.74
N VAL A 192 15.27 12.78 -7.52
CA VAL A 192 16.08 13.68 -6.68
C VAL A 192 16.06 15.13 -7.20
N GLN A 193 15.80 15.34 -8.50
CA GLN A 193 15.62 16.68 -9.07
C GLN A 193 14.37 17.39 -8.52
N SER A 194 13.29 16.66 -8.21
CA SER A 194 12.11 17.27 -7.60
C SER A 194 12.39 17.81 -6.19
N LEU A 195 13.47 17.35 -5.55
CA LEU A 195 13.94 17.90 -4.28
C LEU A 195 14.55 19.29 -4.46
N ILE A 196 14.99 19.67 -5.67
CA ILE A 196 15.44 21.04 -5.99
C ILE A 196 14.25 21.92 -6.38
N ASP A 197 13.28 21.35 -7.08
CA ASP A 197 12.15 22.11 -7.63
C ASP A 197 11.09 22.48 -6.56
N ASP A 198 10.79 21.56 -5.64
CA ASP A 198 9.72 21.73 -4.66
C ASP A 198 10.21 22.16 -3.26
N ARG A 199 9.91 23.40 -2.88
CA ARG A 199 10.28 23.96 -1.56
C ARG A 199 9.61 23.26 -0.37
N SER A 200 8.40 22.71 -0.56
CA SER A 200 7.69 21.97 0.51
C SER A 200 8.39 20.66 0.87
N ILE A 201 8.84 19.90 -0.13
CA ILE A 201 9.59 18.66 0.04
C ILE A 201 10.95 18.95 0.66
N GLN A 202 11.60 20.06 0.27
CA GLN A 202 12.83 20.51 0.89
C GLN A 202 12.66 20.75 2.39
N GLU A 203 11.67 21.54 2.78
CA GLU A 203 11.44 21.87 4.19
C GLU A 203 11.03 20.62 5.00
N GLU A 204 10.21 19.73 4.43
CA GLU A 204 9.85 18.44 5.03
C GLU A 204 11.09 17.55 5.21
N CYS A 205 11.92 17.41 4.17
CA CYS A 205 13.16 16.64 4.18
C CYS A 205 14.12 17.17 5.25
N LEU A 206 14.38 18.48 5.25
CA LEU A 206 15.27 19.10 6.23
C LEU A 206 14.78 18.90 7.66
N ASN A 207 13.47 19.07 7.92
CA ASN A 207 12.91 18.87 9.25
C ASN A 207 12.99 17.40 9.69
N TYR A 208 12.83 16.45 8.76
CA TYR A 208 12.89 15.02 9.06
C TYR A 208 14.33 14.54 9.30
N VAL A 209 15.28 15.05 8.51
CA VAL A 209 16.67 14.60 8.45
C VAL A 209 17.56 15.29 9.49
N THR A 210 17.20 16.49 9.94
CA THR A 210 17.97 17.22 10.95
C THR A 210 17.92 16.50 12.31
N LYS A 211 19.11 16.30 12.90
CA LYS A 211 19.25 15.77 14.27
C LYS A 211 18.54 16.67 15.28
N LYS A 212 17.71 16.07 16.16
CA LYS A 212 17.01 16.80 17.22
C LYS A 212 18.05 17.45 18.16
N GLY A 213 18.13 18.77 18.16
CA GLY A 213 19.07 19.55 18.99
C GLY A 213 20.30 20.13 18.28
N GLN A 214 20.45 19.93 16.97
CA GLN A 214 21.54 20.50 16.15
C GLN A 214 21.02 21.60 15.20
N LYS A 215 21.93 22.45 14.70
CA LYS A 215 21.58 23.46 13.66
C LYS A 215 21.02 22.75 12.42
N ARG A 216 19.96 23.32 11.83
CA ARG A 216 19.31 22.82 10.60
C ARG A 216 20.36 22.45 9.55
N ALA A 217 20.25 21.24 9.01
CA ALA A 217 21.09 20.80 7.90
C ALA A 217 20.90 21.72 6.69
N CYS A 218 21.94 21.96 5.91
CA CYS A 218 21.82 22.72 4.67
C CYS A 218 21.32 21.79 3.56
N LEU A 219 20.45 22.28 2.67
CA LEU A 219 20.04 21.53 1.47
C LEU A 219 21.24 21.09 0.64
N ARG A 220 22.29 21.91 0.57
CA ARG A 220 23.54 21.58 -0.11
C ARG A 220 24.18 20.32 0.47
N ASP A 221 24.23 20.20 1.79
CA ASP A 221 24.85 19.05 2.47
C ASP A 221 24.03 17.78 2.22
N VAL A 222 22.70 17.88 2.34
CA VAL A 222 21.77 16.77 2.07
C VAL A 222 21.83 16.33 0.59
N PHE A 223 21.86 17.28 -0.33
CA PHE A 223 21.96 17.00 -1.76
C PHE A 223 23.31 16.38 -2.12
N GLN A 224 24.41 16.84 -1.52
CA GLN A 224 25.73 16.22 -1.70
C GLN A 224 25.76 14.78 -1.17
N LEU A 225 25.10 14.51 -0.03
CA LEU A 225 24.93 13.15 0.47
C LEU A 225 24.12 12.27 -0.49
N TYR A 226 23.05 12.79 -1.09
CA TYR A 226 22.32 12.06 -2.13
C TYR A 226 23.19 11.84 -3.37
N CYS A 227 23.88 12.84 -3.91
CA CYS A 227 24.79 12.69 -5.06
C CYS A 227 25.94 11.72 -4.82
N GLY A 228 26.37 11.55 -3.56
CA GLY A 228 27.38 10.56 -3.18
C GLY A 228 26.90 9.10 -3.26
N LEU A 229 25.59 8.85 -3.40
CA LEU A 229 25.00 7.52 -3.53
C LEU A 229 25.09 7.02 -4.97
N THR A 230 26.24 6.44 -5.30
CA THR A 230 26.52 5.83 -6.60
C THR A 230 26.43 4.30 -6.55
N PRO A 231 26.14 3.62 -7.70
CA PRO A 231 26.21 2.17 -7.78
C PRO A 231 27.63 1.69 -7.39
N GLY A 232 27.76 1.02 -6.24
CA GLY A 232 29.02 0.49 -5.73
C GLY A 232 29.57 1.18 -4.47
N THR A 233 29.02 2.31 -4.05
CA THR A 233 29.36 2.91 -2.74
C THR A 233 28.42 2.41 -1.66
N THR A 234 28.96 1.76 -0.63
CA THR A 234 28.15 1.35 0.54
C THR A 234 27.81 2.55 1.41
N VAL A 235 26.75 2.47 2.22
CA VAL A 235 26.44 3.51 3.22
C VAL A 235 27.60 3.71 4.18
N ARG A 236 28.36 2.65 4.53
CA ARG A 236 29.56 2.76 5.35
C ARG A 236 30.63 3.66 4.71
N ASP A 237 30.88 3.49 3.42
CA ASP A 237 31.85 4.29 2.69
C ASP A 237 31.37 5.74 2.54
N LEU A 238 30.07 5.94 2.32
CA LEU A 238 29.46 7.26 2.32
C LEU A 238 29.64 7.95 3.68
N CYS A 239 29.38 7.23 4.77
CA CYS A 239 29.53 7.77 6.13
C CYS A 239 30.97 8.16 6.45
N SER A 240 31.93 7.39 5.94
CA SER A 240 33.36 7.68 6.13
C SER A 240 33.80 8.91 5.32
N ARG A 241 33.30 9.06 4.09
CA ARG A 241 33.63 10.20 3.20
C ARG A 241 32.99 11.52 3.63
N TYR A 242 31.74 11.48 4.10
CA TYR A 242 30.94 12.68 4.41
C TYR A 242 30.70 12.87 5.92
N SER A 243 31.65 12.44 6.75
CA SER A 243 31.58 12.48 8.21
C SER A 243 31.26 13.86 8.78
N GLN A 244 31.77 14.94 8.17
CA GLN A 244 31.50 16.33 8.57
C GLN A 244 30.04 16.75 8.34
N GLN A 245 29.42 16.30 7.25
CA GLN A 245 28.03 16.63 6.91
C GLN A 245 27.04 15.82 7.76
N LEU A 246 27.42 14.57 8.07
CA LEU A 246 26.67 13.66 8.94
C LEU A 246 26.66 14.07 10.43
N GLN A 247 27.49 15.03 10.85
CA GLN A 247 27.36 15.60 12.20
C GLN A 247 26.02 16.30 12.40
N ARG A 248 25.44 16.86 11.32
CA ARG A 248 24.16 17.61 11.36
C ARG A 248 22.95 16.77 10.91
N VAL A 249 23.21 15.67 10.20
CA VAL A 249 22.22 14.83 9.52
C VAL A 249 22.14 13.45 10.18
N ASP A 250 20.93 12.95 10.42
CA ASP A 250 20.71 11.55 10.78
C ASP A 250 20.74 10.65 9.53
N GLU A 251 21.78 9.82 9.37
CA GLU A 251 21.96 8.93 8.21
C GLU A 251 20.76 7.99 8.01
N ARG A 252 20.18 7.48 9.10
CA ARG A 252 19.07 6.54 9.04
C ARG A 252 17.80 7.22 8.54
N ARG A 253 17.54 8.44 9.00
CA ARG A 253 16.37 9.23 8.59
C ARG A 253 16.52 9.76 7.16
N LEU A 254 17.74 10.09 6.75
CA LEU A 254 18.05 10.47 5.36
C LEU A 254 17.69 9.35 4.38
N ILE A 255 18.18 8.13 4.65
CA ILE A 255 17.87 6.97 3.80
C ILE A 255 16.38 6.61 3.88
N GLN A 256 15.78 6.65 5.07
CA GLN A 256 14.35 6.40 5.24
C GLN A 256 13.48 7.37 4.42
N TYR A 257 13.73 8.68 4.53
CA TYR A 257 13.03 9.70 3.76
C TYR A 257 13.28 9.53 2.26
N GLY A 258 14.53 9.22 1.89
CA GLY A 258 14.92 8.95 0.51
C GLY A 258 14.16 7.78 -0.10
N LEU A 259 13.99 6.69 0.64
CA LEU A 259 13.21 5.52 0.22
C LEU A 259 11.70 5.83 0.20
N MET A 260 11.20 6.55 1.20
CA MET A 260 9.78 6.90 1.33
C MET A 260 9.27 7.78 0.17
N LYS A 261 10.06 8.78 -0.24
CA LYS A 261 9.74 9.66 -1.38
C LYS A 261 10.28 9.10 -2.72
N ALA A 262 10.82 7.89 -2.72
CA ALA A 262 11.43 7.24 -3.88
C ALA A 262 12.54 8.08 -4.57
N LEU A 263 13.26 8.90 -3.80
CA LEU A 263 14.46 9.65 -4.19
C LEU A 263 15.69 8.74 -4.29
N ILE A 264 15.64 7.64 -3.57
CA ILE A 264 16.65 6.59 -3.57
C ILE A 264 15.95 5.28 -3.90
N ARG A 265 16.61 4.45 -4.72
CA ARG A 265 16.31 3.02 -4.79
C ARG A 265 17.41 2.22 -4.10
N ARG A 266 17.04 1.19 -3.34
CA ARG A 266 18.00 0.20 -2.85
C ARG A 266 18.36 -0.73 -4.01
N LEU A 267 19.65 -0.94 -4.24
CA LEU A 267 20.11 -2.03 -5.10
C LEU A 267 20.21 -3.28 -4.25
N GLN A 268 19.50 -4.33 -4.66
CA GLN A 268 19.60 -5.63 -4.00
C GLN A 268 20.56 -6.53 -4.78
N LYS A 269 21.37 -7.30 -4.05
CA LYS A 269 22.20 -8.37 -4.61
C LYS A 269 21.31 -9.58 -4.90
N TYR A 270 21.31 -10.04 -6.14
CA TYR A 270 20.64 -11.25 -6.61
C TYR A 270 21.69 -12.25 -7.09
N PRO A 271 22.05 -13.25 -6.27
CA PRO A 271 22.99 -14.29 -6.67
C PRO A 271 22.37 -15.21 -7.73
N VAL A 272 23.10 -15.41 -8.83
CA VAL A 272 22.75 -16.29 -9.95
C VAL A 272 23.84 -17.36 -10.06
N LYS A 273 23.48 -18.63 -9.85
CA LYS A 273 24.39 -19.74 -10.09
C LYS A 273 24.47 -20.00 -11.60
N VAL A 274 25.67 -19.90 -12.18
CA VAL A 274 25.89 -20.02 -13.65
C VAL A 274 25.97 -21.48 -14.11
N THR A 275 26.30 -22.42 -13.21
CA THR A 275 26.55 -23.82 -13.57
C THR A 275 25.39 -24.73 -13.13
N ARG A 276 24.70 -25.37 -14.10
CA ARG A 276 23.77 -26.49 -13.86
C ARG A 276 24.57 -27.75 -13.53
N ASP A 277 24.92 -27.91 -12.26
CA ASP A 277 25.56 -29.15 -11.79
C ASP A 277 24.48 -30.05 -11.15
N GLU A 278 24.10 -31.13 -11.84
CA GLU A 278 23.01 -32.06 -11.47
C GLU A 278 23.29 -32.88 -10.19
N ARG A 279 24.47 -32.76 -9.58
CA ARG A 279 24.90 -33.61 -8.45
C ARG A 279 24.86 -32.96 -7.08
N SER A 280 24.55 -31.66 -6.99
CA SER A 280 24.25 -31.00 -5.72
C SER A 280 22.78 -30.64 -5.72
N ARG A 281 21.98 -31.17 -4.76
CA ARG A 281 20.60 -30.73 -4.56
C ARG A 281 20.60 -29.20 -4.60
N PRO A 282 19.93 -28.56 -5.57
CA PRO A 282 20.07 -27.12 -5.71
C PRO A 282 19.56 -26.51 -4.41
N PRO A 283 20.32 -25.62 -3.74
CA PRO A 283 19.69 -24.69 -2.83
C PRO A 283 18.70 -23.93 -3.73
N ARG A 284 17.41 -24.21 -3.58
CA ARG A 284 16.29 -23.74 -4.44
C ARG A 284 16.16 -22.21 -4.53
N LEU A 285 17.13 -21.46 -4.04
CA LEU A 285 17.12 -20.04 -3.74
C LEU A 285 18.10 -19.22 -4.62
N TYR A 286 19.04 -19.83 -5.34
CA TYR A 286 20.04 -19.13 -6.18
C TYR A 286 19.64 -19.01 -7.66
N THR A 287 18.40 -18.58 -7.91
CA THR A 287 17.81 -18.46 -9.26
C THR A 287 17.87 -17.05 -9.85
N GLY A 288 18.42 -16.06 -9.13
CA GLY A 288 18.38 -14.65 -9.54
C GLY A 288 17.03 -13.95 -9.31
N CYS A 289 16.01 -14.67 -8.83
CA CYS A 289 14.68 -14.12 -8.50
C CYS A 289 14.53 -13.76 -7.02
N HIS A 290 15.41 -14.26 -6.16
CA HIS A 290 15.38 -14.03 -4.72
C HIS A 290 16.46 -13.04 -4.32
N SER A 291 16.06 -11.97 -3.64
CA SER A 291 17.00 -10.99 -3.10
C SER A 291 17.83 -11.61 -1.98
N TYR A 292 19.01 -11.05 -1.72
CA TYR A 292 19.84 -11.45 -0.58
C TYR A 292 19.06 -11.55 0.73
N ASP A 293 18.15 -10.61 0.96
CA ASP A 293 17.30 -10.55 2.15
C ASP A 293 16.33 -11.75 2.20
N GLU A 294 15.72 -12.14 1.07
CA GLU A 294 14.87 -13.34 0.99
C GLU A 294 15.65 -14.63 1.24
N ILE A 295 16.89 -14.71 0.77
CA ILE A 295 17.74 -15.88 0.92
C ILE A 295 18.14 -16.01 2.39
N CYS A 296 18.58 -14.93 3.04
CA CYS A 296 18.90 -14.90 4.47
C CYS A 296 17.69 -15.30 5.35
N CYS A 297 16.48 -14.84 5.00
CA CYS A 297 15.26 -15.22 5.74
C CYS A 297 14.86 -16.70 5.51
N LYS A 298 15.01 -17.22 4.27
CA LYS A 298 14.58 -18.60 3.93
C LYS A 298 15.61 -19.69 4.21
N THR A 299 16.90 -19.35 4.35
CA THR A 299 17.95 -20.33 4.72
C THR A 299 18.04 -20.61 6.21
N ALA A 300 17.25 -19.93 7.05
CA ALA A 300 17.10 -20.28 8.47
C ALA A 300 16.49 -21.69 8.59
N PRO A 301 17.26 -22.72 9.02
CA PRO A 301 16.70 -24.04 9.24
C PRO A 301 15.88 -24.00 10.53
N PHE A 302 14.59 -24.31 10.45
CA PHE A 302 13.85 -24.82 11.61
C PHE A 302 14.62 -26.05 12.13
N PRO A 303 15.12 -26.11 13.39
CA PRO A 303 14.66 -25.45 14.61
C PRO A 303 15.65 -24.42 15.22
N VAL A 304 16.61 -23.88 14.46
CA VAL A 304 17.61 -22.94 14.98
C VAL A 304 17.21 -21.51 14.60
N PHE A 305 16.87 -20.70 15.61
CA PHE A 305 16.59 -19.25 15.53
C PHE A 305 17.83 -18.40 15.16
N ALA A 306 18.70 -18.89 14.29
CA ALA A 306 19.80 -18.13 13.71
C ALA A 306 19.65 -18.20 12.19
N GLY A 307 19.00 -17.18 11.61
CA GLY A 307 19.10 -16.95 10.18
C GLY A 307 20.57 -16.76 9.79
N MET A 308 20.95 -17.24 8.61
CA MET A 308 22.32 -17.07 8.10
C MET A 308 22.65 -15.57 8.07
N SER A 309 23.73 -15.18 8.72
CA SER A 309 24.15 -13.78 8.77
C SER A 309 24.50 -13.30 7.36
N TYR A 310 24.24 -12.02 7.06
CA TYR A 310 24.64 -11.40 5.79
C TYR A 310 26.13 -11.62 5.49
N LYS A 311 26.96 -11.72 6.54
CA LYS A 311 28.39 -12.03 6.44
C LYS A 311 28.68 -13.48 6.04
N GLU A 312 27.95 -14.44 6.61
CA GLU A 312 28.11 -15.87 6.27
C GLU A 312 27.62 -16.15 4.85
N LEU A 313 26.59 -15.43 4.40
CA LEU A 313 26.11 -15.52 3.02
C LEU A 313 27.08 -14.85 2.04
N ASP A 314 27.64 -13.68 2.37
CA ASP A 314 28.73 -13.03 1.60
C ASP A 314 29.96 -13.94 1.51
N GLU A 315 30.44 -14.50 2.64
CA GLU A 315 31.60 -15.41 2.65
C GLU A 315 31.34 -16.68 1.83
N ARG A 316 30.12 -17.23 1.88
CA ARG A 316 29.76 -18.43 1.10
C ARG A 316 29.68 -18.15 -0.39
N LEU A 317 29.21 -16.95 -0.77
CA LEU A 317 29.10 -16.54 -2.16
C LEU A 317 30.43 -16.07 -2.77
N GLU A 318 31.32 -15.47 -1.97
CA GLU A 318 32.69 -15.15 -2.39
C GLU A 318 33.56 -16.41 -2.54
N ASN A 319 33.30 -17.46 -1.74
CA ASN A 319 34.01 -18.73 -1.83
C ASN A 319 33.56 -19.62 -3.02
N ASP A 320 32.39 -19.39 -3.60
CA ASP A 320 31.86 -20.17 -4.73
C ASP A 320 32.10 -19.46 -6.07
N PRO A 321 33.09 -19.88 -6.90
CA PRO A 321 33.41 -19.22 -8.18
C PRO A 321 32.32 -19.35 -9.26
N ASN A 322 31.28 -20.13 -9.00
CA ASN A 322 30.18 -20.43 -9.91
C ASN A 322 28.94 -19.54 -9.69
N ILE A 323 29.01 -18.56 -8.77
CA ILE A 323 27.89 -17.68 -8.44
C ILE A 323 28.22 -16.24 -8.83
N ILE A 324 27.44 -15.69 -9.75
CA ILE A 324 27.53 -14.28 -10.15
C ILE A 324 26.48 -13.49 -9.38
N VAL A 325 26.89 -12.42 -8.71
CA VAL A 325 25.98 -11.52 -8.02
C VAL A 325 25.53 -10.41 -8.98
N CYS A 326 24.26 -10.46 -9.39
CA CYS A 326 23.63 -9.41 -10.17
C CYS A 326 23.05 -8.34 -9.23
N TRP A 327 23.32 -7.07 -9.49
CA TRP A 327 22.69 -5.96 -8.76
C TRP A 327 21.43 -5.52 -9.51
N LYS A 328 20.27 -5.55 -8.84
CA LYS A 328 18.99 -5.16 -9.45
C LYS A 328 18.21 -4.19 -8.57
#